data_AF-A0A2V9ZT75-F1
#
_entry.id   AF-A0A2V9ZT75-F1
#
_cell.length_a   1.000
_cell.length_b   1.000
_cell.length_c   1.000
_cell.angle_alpha   90.00
_cell.angle_beta   90.00
_cell.angle_gamma   90.00
#
_symmetry.space_group_name_H-M   'P 1'
#
loop_
_entity.id
_entity.type
_entity.pdbx_description
1 polymer ?
#
loop_
_entity_poly.entity_id
_entity_poly.type
_entity_poly.pdbx_seq_one_letter_code
_entity_poly.pdbx_strand_id
1 'polypeptide(L)'
;MKFLVGLILGLAIIPAGLYFYFSTGSAPVATSAQAMPFEKRLAKMALDARIKKEAPTTASLPVNDANLTAGAQVYQQQCAVCHGLPSQQSSAIAKGMFPKPPQLFHGKGVTDDPAGETY
;
A
#
# COMPACT_ATOMS: atom_id res chain seq x y z
N MET A 1 3.26 -48.31 1.43
CA MET A 1 4.59 -47.64 1.38
C MET A 1 4.78 -46.77 0.15
N LYS A 2 4.59 -47.27 -1.08
CA LYS A 2 4.75 -46.48 -2.33
C LYS A 2 3.94 -45.18 -2.37
N PHE A 3 2.69 -45.21 -1.90
CA PHE A 3 1.83 -44.02 -1.80
C PHE A 3 2.36 -42.95 -0.82
N LEU A 4 2.83 -43.37 0.36
CA LEU A 4 3.37 -42.45 1.38
C LEU A 4 4.64 -41.77 0.89
N VAL A 5 5.52 -42.52 0.24
CA VAL A 5 6.74 -41.97 -0.38
C VAL A 5 6.38 -40.96 -1.47
N GLY A 6 5.42 -41.29 -2.33
CA GLY A 6 4.93 -40.37 -3.36
C GLY A 6 4.32 -39.09 -2.78
N LEU A 7 3.54 -39.20 -1.70
CA LEU A 7 2.93 -38.06 -1.01
C LEU A 7 3.99 -37.13 -0.40
N ILE A 8 4.99 -37.70 0.28
CA ILE A 8 6.09 -36.93 0.89
C ILE A 8 6.91 -36.22 -0.20
N LEU A 9 7.25 -36.92 -1.28
CA LEU A 9 7.95 -36.33 -2.42
C LEU A 9 7.15 -35.18 -3.06
N GLY A 10 5.84 -35.38 -3.30
CA GLY A 10 4.99 -34.33 -3.84
C GLY A 10 4.92 -33.08 -2.95
N LEU A 11 4.78 -33.28 -1.63
CA LEU A 11 4.78 -32.19 -0.65
C LEU A 11 6.11 -31.46 -0.55
N ALA A 12 7.24 -32.12 -0.83
CA ALA A 12 8.57 -31.51 -0.81
C ALA A 12 8.92 -30.77 -2.11
N ILE A 13 8.43 -31.25 -3.26
CA ILE A 13 8.74 -30.66 -4.58
C ILE A 13 8.19 -29.23 -4.69
N ILE A 14 6.99 -28.96 -4.21
CA ILE A 14 6.37 -27.63 -4.28
C ILE A 14 7.20 -26.56 -3.53
N PRO A 15 7.52 -26.72 -2.22
CA PRO A 15 8.33 -25.74 -1.51
C PRO A 15 9.75 -25.64 -2.04
N ALA A 16 10.35 -26.75 -2.50
CA ALA A 16 11.65 -26.71 -3.16
C ALA A 16 11.61 -25.88 -4.46
N GLY A 17 10.58 -26.08 -5.29
CA GLY A 17 10.36 -25.32 -6.52
C GLY A 17 10.16 -23.82 -6.25
N LEU A 18 9.37 -23.47 -5.23
CA LEU A 18 9.20 -22.08 -4.79
C LEU A 18 10.55 -21.49 -4.32
N TYR A 19 11.29 -22.22 -3.49
CA TYR A 19 12.61 -21.78 -3.03
C TYR A 19 13.55 -21.48 -4.20
N PHE A 20 13.62 -22.36 -5.20
CA PHE A 20 14.43 -22.11 -6.39
C PHE A 20 13.90 -20.93 -7.20
N TYR A 21 12.60 -20.83 -7.45
CA TYR A 21 11.99 -19.70 -8.17
C TYR A 21 12.37 -18.33 -7.61
N PHE A 22 12.40 -18.20 -6.27
CA PHE A 22 12.82 -16.97 -5.60
C PHE A 22 14.35 -16.82 -5.54
N SER A 23 15.09 -17.87 -5.18
CA SER A 23 16.55 -17.79 -5.00
C SER A 23 17.33 -17.58 -6.29
N THR A 24 16.79 -17.98 -7.45
CA THR A 24 17.38 -17.72 -8.77
C THR A 24 16.99 -16.35 -9.34
N GLY A 25 16.16 -15.57 -8.64
CA GLY A 25 15.69 -14.26 -9.11
C GLY A 25 14.67 -14.33 -10.26
N SER A 26 14.05 -15.48 -10.48
CA SER A 26 13.01 -15.64 -11.51
C SER A 26 11.67 -15.01 -11.10
N ALA A 27 11.47 -14.77 -9.80
CA ALA A 27 10.32 -14.04 -9.30
C ALA A 27 10.37 -12.54 -9.69
N PRO A 28 9.30 -12.00 -10.30
CA PRO A 28 9.24 -10.59 -10.65
C PRO A 28 9.08 -9.73 -9.39
N VAL A 29 10.14 -9.01 -9.01
CA VAL A 29 10.14 -8.11 -7.83
C VAL A 29 10.30 -6.64 -8.17
N ALA A 30 10.54 -6.29 -9.44
CA ALA A 30 10.67 -4.91 -9.87
C ALA A 30 9.33 -4.17 -9.76
N THR A 31 9.38 -2.89 -9.40
CA THR A 31 8.19 -2.03 -9.29
C THR A 31 7.44 -1.85 -10.62
N SER A 32 8.11 -2.11 -11.75
CA SER A 32 7.54 -2.10 -13.10
C SER A 32 7.10 -3.47 -13.60
N ALA A 33 7.36 -4.55 -12.84
CA ALA A 33 7.01 -5.90 -13.27
C ALA A 33 5.52 -6.19 -13.06
N GLN A 34 5.02 -7.17 -13.81
CA GLN A 34 3.66 -7.66 -13.62
C GLN A 34 3.55 -8.34 -12.25
N ALA A 35 2.51 -7.97 -11.50
CA ALA A 35 2.21 -8.59 -10.20
C ALA A 35 2.02 -10.11 -10.36
N MET A 36 2.55 -10.88 -9.41
CA MET A 36 2.38 -12.32 -9.34
C MET A 36 0.90 -12.69 -9.13
N PRO A 37 0.48 -13.91 -9.48
CA PRO A 37 -0.86 -14.39 -9.19
C PRO A 37 -1.20 -14.21 -7.70
N PHE A 38 -2.38 -13.65 -7.43
CA PHE A 38 -2.90 -13.37 -6.09
C PHE A 38 -2.14 -12.33 -5.24
N GLU A 39 -1.01 -11.79 -5.70
CA GLU A 39 -0.20 -10.83 -4.95
C GLU A 39 -1.02 -9.63 -4.47
N LYS A 40 -1.70 -8.93 -5.38
CA LYS A 40 -2.53 -7.77 -5.05
C LYS A 40 -3.65 -8.11 -4.06
N ARG A 41 -4.26 -9.29 -4.20
CA ARG A 41 -5.36 -9.73 -3.32
C ARG A 41 -4.85 -9.99 -1.91
N LEU A 42 -3.73 -10.72 -1.78
CA LEU A 42 -3.13 -11.02 -0.49
C LEU A 42 -2.59 -9.75 0.19
N ALA A 43 -1.93 -8.88 -0.58
CA ALA A 43 -1.43 -7.59 -0.09
C ALA A 43 -2.58 -6.70 0.42
N LYS A 44 -3.64 -6.54 -0.38
CA LYS A 44 -4.81 -5.75 0.03
C LYS A 44 -5.52 -6.34 1.24
N MET A 45 -5.69 -7.66 1.29
CA MET A 45 -6.31 -8.33 2.44
C MET A 45 -5.51 -8.08 3.73
N ALA A 46 -4.17 -8.17 3.68
CA ALA A 46 -3.32 -7.88 4.82
C ALA A 46 -3.37 -6.39 5.22
N LEU A 47 -3.34 -5.49 4.24
CA LEU A 47 -3.44 -4.05 4.44
C LEU A 47 -4.76 -3.67 5.12
N ASP A 48 -5.90 -4.05 4.52
CA ASP A 48 -7.24 -3.76 5.02
C ASP A 48 -7.44 -4.30 6.45
N ALA A 49 -6.91 -5.51 6.75
CA ALA A 49 -6.97 -6.09 8.09
C ALA A 49 -6.16 -5.29 9.12
N ARG A 50 -5.01 -4.72 8.72
CA ARG A 50 -4.19 -3.88 9.60
C ARG A 50 -4.82 -2.54 9.88
N ILE A 51 -5.32 -1.85 8.86
CA ILE A 51 -6.03 -0.58 9.01
C ILE A 51 -7.23 -0.75 9.92
N LYS A 52 -8.06 -1.79 9.72
CA LYS A 52 -9.18 -2.07 10.61
C LYS A 52 -8.77 -2.25 12.08
N LYS A 53 -7.57 -2.76 12.33
CA LYS A 53 -7.05 -3.01 13.68
C LYS A 53 -6.44 -1.77 14.32
N GLU A 54 -5.79 -0.91 13.52
CA GLU A 54 -4.86 0.10 14.02
C GLU A 54 -5.30 1.55 13.70
N ALA A 55 -6.27 1.75 12.80
CA ALA A 55 -6.71 3.08 12.43
C ALA A 55 -7.39 3.82 13.60
N PRO A 56 -7.09 5.13 13.77
CA PRO A 56 -7.71 5.93 14.81
C PRO A 56 -9.21 6.09 14.53
N THR A 57 -10.05 5.87 15.54
CA THR A 57 -11.51 6.04 15.44
C THR A 57 -11.97 7.47 15.67
N THR A 58 -11.09 8.34 16.18
CA THR A 58 -11.38 9.74 16.47
C THR A 58 -10.19 10.62 16.10
N ALA A 59 -10.46 11.86 15.70
CA ALA A 59 -9.42 12.85 15.49
C ALA A 59 -8.76 13.21 16.83
N SER A 60 -7.43 13.25 16.86
CA SER A 60 -6.66 13.55 18.07
C SER A 60 -6.63 15.05 18.42
N LEU A 61 -7.03 15.92 17.49
CA LEU A 61 -6.99 17.37 17.65
C LEU A 61 -8.36 18.00 17.38
N PRO A 62 -8.74 19.07 18.11
CA PRO A 62 -9.94 19.82 17.81
C PRO A 62 -9.82 20.54 16.46
N VAL A 63 -10.92 20.57 15.70
CA VAL A 63 -11.01 21.30 14.43
C VAL A 63 -11.19 22.78 14.74
N ASN A 64 -10.09 23.55 14.67
CA ASN A 64 -10.09 25.01 14.84
C ASN A 64 -9.07 25.64 13.89
N ASP A 65 -9.17 26.96 13.71
CA ASP A 65 -8.36 27.69 12.72
C ASP A 65 -6.85 27.55 12.95
N ALA A 66 -6.42 27.53 14.22
CA ALA A 66 -5.02 27.39 14.57
C ALA A 66 -4.47 26.02 14.13
N ASN A 67 -5.19 24.93 14.44
CA ASN A 67 -4.79 23.58 14.07
C ASN A 67 -4.87 23.33 12.55
N LEU A 68 -5.90 23.88 11.88
CA LEU A 68 -6.03 23.77 10.43
C LEU A 68 -4.91 24.51 9.71
N THR A 69 -4.56 25.72 10.17
CA THR A 69 -3.46 26.50 9.59
C THR A 69 -2.11 25.79 9.80
N ALA A 70 -1.86 25.27 11.01
CA ALA A 70 -0.65 24.50 11.29
C ALA A 70 -0.58 23.22 10.44
N GLY A 71 -1.70 22.49 10.31
CA GLY A 71 -1.80 21.29 9.48
C GLY A 71 -1.56 21.58 8.00
N ALA A 72 -2.05 22.70 7.47
CA ALA A 72 -1.81 23.11 6.10
C ALA A 72 -0.32 23.42 5.83
N GLN A 73 0.37 24.06 6.78
CA GLN A 73 1.81 24.32 6.69
C GLN A 73 2.60 23.01 6.67
N VAL A 74 2.28 22.08 7.58
CA VAL A 74 2.86 20.73 7.62
C VAL A 74 2.64 19.99 6.31
N TYR A 75 1.41 20.00 5.79
CA TYR A 75 1.07 19.34 4.54
C TYR A 75 1.89 19.90 3.37
N GLN A 76 1.97 21.22 3.25
CA GLN A 76 2.72 21.89 2.20
C GLN A 76 4.21 21.50 2.25
N GLN A 77 4.79 21.43 3.44
CA GLN A 77 6.22 21.17 3.63
C GLN A 77 6.59 19.69 3.48
N GLN A 78 5.72 18.77 3.87
CA GLN A 78 6.08 17.35 4.05
C GLN A 78 5.31 16.39 3.14
N CYS A 79 4.10 16.75 2.70
CA CYS A 79 3.19 15.83 2.01
C CYS A 79 3.01 16.20 0.52
N ALA A 80 2.94 17.49 0.22
CA ALA A 80 2.60 18.01 -1.10
C ALA A 80 3.59 17.60 -2.20
N VAL A 81 4.83 17.27 -1.85
CA VAL A 81 5.84 16.80 -2.81
C VAL A 81 5.44 15.51 -3.52
N CYS A 82 4.69 14.63 -2.83
CA CYS A 82 4.18 13.36 -3.37
C CYS A 82 2.67 13.42 -3.68
N HIS A 83 1.88 14.08 -2.82
CA HIS A 83 0.41 14.08 -2.92
C HIS A 83 -0.17 15.27 -3.71
N GLY A 84 0.67 16.26 -4.04
CA GLY A 84 0.27 17.47 -4.75
C GLY A 84 -0.43 18.51 -3.86
N LEU A 85 -0.60 19.72 -4.39
CA LEU A 85 -1.46 20.75 -3.82
C LEU A 85 -2.82 20.76 -4.53
N PRO A 86 -3.85 21.44 -3.97
CA PRO A 86 -5.12 21.62 -4.66
C PRO A 86 -4.91 22.20 -6.07
N SER A 87 -5.62 21.63 -7.05
CA SER A 87 -5.56 22.03 -8.47
C SER A 87 -4.18 21.89 -9.13
N GLN A 88 -3.22 21.22 -8.50
CA GLN A 88 -1.93 20.92 -9.14
C GLN A 88 -1.95 19.55 -9.81
N GLN A 89 -1.24 19.45 -10.92
CA GLN A 89 -0.99 18.14 -11.54
C GLN A 89 -0.04 17.31 -10.68
N SER A 90 -0.15 15.99 -10.82
CA SER A 90 0.73 15.03 -10.15
C SER A 90 2.21 15.33 -10.43
N SER A 91 3.02 15.39 -9.36
CA SER A 91 4.44 15.71 -9.43
C SER A 91 5.25 14.64 -10.17
N ALA A 92 6.46 14.96 -10.61
CA ALA A 92 7.35 13.98 -11.21
C ALA A 92 7.70 12.84 -10.23
N ILE A 93 7.82 13.17 -8.95
CA ILE A 93 8.05 12.20 -7.86
C ILE A 93 6.86 11.24 -7.76
N ALA A 94 5.63 11.76 -7.69
CA ALA A 94 4.42 10.96 -7.65
C ALA A 94 4.30 10.02 -8.87
N LYS A 95 4.66 10.51 -10.06
CA LYS A 95 4.72 9.72 -11.29
C LYS A 95 5.79 8.62 -11.25
N GLY A 96 6.86 8.77 -10.47
CA GLY A 96 7.91 7.75 -10.30
C GLY A 96 7.63 6.72 -9.20
N MET A 97 6.74 7.01 -8.25
CA MET A 97 6.48 6.12 -7.10
C MET A 97 5.71 4.85 -7.47
N PHE A 98 5.99 3.78 -6.73
CA PHE A 98 5.20 2.55 -6.69
C PHE A 98 5.08 2.06 -5.23
N PRO A 99 3.85 1.86 -4.71
CA PRO A 99 2.57 2.18 -5.33
C PRO A 99 2.42 3.69 -5.59
N LYS A 100 1.49 4.07 -6.48
CA LYS A 100 1.22 5.49 -6.77
C LYS A 100 0.62 6.15 -5.53
N PRO A 101 1.11 7.34 -5.11
CA PRO A 101 0.49 8.05 -4.00
C PRO A 101 -0.91 8.53 -4.40
N PRO A 102 -1.93 8.38 -3.53
CA PRO A 102 -3.26 8.92 -3.79
C PRO A 102 -3.20 10.44 -3.96
N GLN A 103 -3.98 10.97 -4.90
CA GLN A 103 -4.07 12.42 -5.13
C GLN A 103 -5.22 12.98 -4.27
N LEU A 104 -4.86 13.49 -3.10
CA LEU A 104 -5.79 13.78 -1.99
C LEU A 104 -6.79 14.92 -2.27
N PHE A 105 -6.54 15.74 -3.29
CA PHE A 105 -7.41 16.86 -3.68
C PHE A 105 -8.11 16.67 -5.03
N HIS A 106 -8.03 15.47 -5.62
CA HIS A 106 -8.66 15.17 -6.92
C HIS A 106 -9.85 14.21 -6.73
N GLY A 107 -10.90 14.37 -7.54
CA GLY A 107 -12.11 13.56 -7.45
C GLY A 107 -12.92 13.86 -6.18
N LYS A 108 -13.30 12.82 -5.42
CA LYS A 108 -13.98 12.96 -4.12
C LYS A 108 -13.11 13.72 -3.10
N GLY A 109 -11.78 13.62 -3.23
CA GLY A 109 -10.87 14.07 -2.19
C GLY A 109 -10.96 13.24 -0.92
N VAL A 110 -10.50 13.79 0.20
CA VAL A 110 -10.46 13.13 1.53
C VAL A 110 -10.95 14.03 2.66
N THR A 111 -11.51 15.20 2.33
CA THR A 111 -11.86 16.23 3.31
C THR A 111 -13.08 15.88 4.17
N ASP A 112 -13.91 14.96 3.69
CA ASP A 112 -15.13 14.45 4.34
C ASP A 112 -14.99 12.99 4.80
N ASP A 113 -13.79 12.41 4.71
CA ASP A 113 -13.53 11.03 5.10
C ASP A 113 -13.58 10.90 6.65
N PRO A 114 -14.32 9.91 7.18
CA PRO A 114 -14.21 9.47 8.57
C PRO A 114 -12.77 9.22 9.00
N ALA A 115 -12.50 9.39 10.30
CA ALA A 115 -11.21 9.06 10.87
C ALA A 115 -10.84 7.59 10.55
N GLY A 116 -9.67 7.40 9.95
CA GLY A 116 -9.16 6.08 9.59
C GLY A 116 -9.60 5.55 8.22
N GLU A 117 -10.42 6.27 7.46
CA GLU A 117 -10.79 5.88 6.08
C GLU A 117 -9.64 6.16 5.09
N THR A 118 -8.98 7.30 5.21
CA THR A 118 -7.79 7.65 4.40
C THR A 118 -6.50 7.14 5.04
N TYR A 119 -5.69 6.39 4.28
CA TYR A 119 -4.38 5.85 4.70
C TYR A 119 -3.40 5.72 3.52
#